data_AF-A0A561QSF0-F1
#
_entry.id   AF-A0A561QSF0-F1
#
_cell.length_a   1.000
_cell.length_b   1.000
_cell.length_c   1.000
_cell.angle_alpha   90.00
_cell.angle_beta   90.00
_cell.angle_gamma   90.00
#
_symmetry.space_group_name_H-M   'P 1'
#
loop_
_entity.id
_entity.type
_entity.pdbx_description
1 polymer ?
#
loop_
_entity_poly.entity_id
_entity_poly.type
_entity_poly.pdbx_seq_one_letter_code
_entity_poly.pdbx_strand_id
1 'polypeptide(L)'
;MSDVVITEVGPLYTLDEVKSHLHVDSSDDDVTIQAYMDAAEKSVLQYCNIALVPLGAESVFKVAALMVVSDLYENRSGGEGLPKAAQLLINPYRWLRV
;
A
#
# COMPACT_ATOMS: atom_id res chain seq x y z
N MET A 1 5.37 5.37 -31.18
CA MET A 1 4.75 4.65 -30.07
C MET A 1 5.25 5.31 -28.81
N SER A 2 4.42 6.16 -28.23
CA SER A 2 4.79 7.00 -27.10
C SER A 2 4.56 6.19 -25.84
N ASP A 3 5.60 5.50 -25.36
CA ASP A 3 5.61 4.84 -24.05
C ASP A 3 5.62 5.93 -22.97
N VAL A 4 4.46 6.53 -22.72
CA VAL A 4 4.22 7.32 -21.52
C VAL A 4 3.39 6.45 -20.60
N VAL A 5 4.06 5.57 -19.87
CA VAL A 5 3.49 4.90 -18.72
C VAL A 5 4.49 5.05 -17.56
N ILE A 6 4.12 6.00 -16.69
CA ILE A 6 4.56 6.23 -15.32
C ILE A 6 5.94 6.89 -15.17
N THR A 7 5.93 8.23 -15.11
CA THR A 7 7.13 9.05 -14.86
C THR A 7 7.44 9.27 -13.38
N GLU A 8 6.88 8.48 -12.46
CA GLU A 8 7.38 8.41 -11.09
C GLU A 8 7.38 6.95 -10.63
N VAL A 9 8.49 6.25 -10.88
CA VAL A 9 8.88 5.04 -10.14
C VAL A 9 9.38 5.47 -8.75
N GLY A 10 8.63 6.35 -8.10
CA GLY A 10 8.82 6.76 -6.73
C GLY A 10 8.00 5.85 -5.83
N PRO A 11 8.45 5.56 -4.61
CA PRO A 11 7.63 4.83 -3.65
C PRO A 11 6.30 5.56 -3.46
N LEU A 12 5.17 4.83 -3.35
CA LEU A 12 3.83 5.43 -3.24
C LEU A 12 3.71 6.39 -2.03
N TYR A 13 4.59 6.24 -1.06
CA TYR A 13 4.74 7.05 0.14
C TYR A 13 6.16 6.87 0.69
N THR A 14 6.69 7.86 1.41
CA THR A 14 8.04 7.79 1.98
C THR A 14 8.04 7.15 3.37
N LEU A 15 9.20 6.65 3.83
CA LEU A 15 9.35 6.12 5.19
C LEU A 15 8.92 7.13 6.25
N ASP A 16 9.25 8.41 6.08
CA ASP A 16 8.89 9.47 7.04
C ASP A 16 7.37 9.70 7.10
N GLU A 17 6.66 9.63 5.97
CA GLU A 17 5.19 9.69 5.94
C GLU A 17 4.58 8.51 6.69
N VAL A 18 5.13 7.30 6.50
CA VAL A 18 4.66 6.08 7.17
C VAL A 18 4.93 6.14 8.67
N LYS A 19 6.12 6.61 9.09
CA LYS A 19 6.44 6.83 10.51
C LYS A 19 5.50 7.82 11.16
N SER A 20 5.24 8.94 10.49
CA SER A 20 4.25 9.92 10.96
C SER A 20 2.85 9.32 11.06
N HIS A 21 2.48 8.41 10.17
CA HIS A 21 1.20 7.71 10.22
C HIS A 21 1.13 6.75 11.42
N LEU A 22 2.19 5.97 11.64
CA LEU A 22 2.31 4.99 12.73
C LEU A 22 2.61 5.62 14.10
N HIS A 23 2.88 6.92 14.16
CA HIS A 23 3.37 7.63 15.35
C HIS A 23 4.65 6.98 15.93
N VAL A 24 5.56 6.58 15.04
CA VAL A 24 6.85 5.98 15.42
C VAL A 24 7.96 7.03 15.29
N ASP A 25 8.49 7.46 16.43
CA ASP A 25 9.59 8.44 16.50
C ASP A 25 10.98 7.77 16.55
N SER A 26 11.04 6.44 16.67
CA SER A 26 12.29 5.66 16.71
C SER A 26 12.78 5.29 15.30
N SER A 27 14.10 5.19 15.14
CA SER A 27 14.74 4.69 13.92
C SER A 27 15.00 3.17 13.92
N ASP A 28 14.73 2.49 15.04
CA ASP A 28 15.08 1.06 15.20
C ASP A 28 14.24 0.16 14.29
N ASP A 29 13.01 0.59 13.98
CA ASP A 29 12.06 -0.16 13.18
C ASP A 29 12.12 0.19 11.67
N ASP A 30 13.04 1.05 11.23
CA ASP A 30 13.11 1.52 9.83
C ASP A 30 13.18 0.38 8.81
N VAL A 31 14.00 -0.63 9.10
CA VAL A 31 14.17 -1.81 8.26
C VAL A 31 12.90 -2.65 8.23
N THR A 32 12.22 -2.77 9.37
CA THR A 32 10.97 -3.52 9.51
C THR A 32 9.81 -2.81 8.79
N ILE A 33 9.70 -1.49 8.97
CA ILE A 33 8.70 -0.64 8.32
C ILE A 33 8.89 -0.69 6.81
N GLN A 34 10.13 -0.60 6.31
CA GLN A 34 10.42 -0.74 4.88
C GLN A 34 9.93 -2.09 4.32
N ALA A 35 10.17 -3.19 5.05
CA ALA A 35 9.69 -4.50 4.64
C ALA A 35 8.14 -4.58 4.62
N TYR A 36 7.46 -3.93 5.56
CA TYR A 36 6.00 -3.86 5.57
C TYR A 36 5.44 -2.97 4.46
N MET A 37 6.13 -1.88 4.11
CA MET A 37 5.78 -1.04 2.97
C MET A 37 5.78 -1.87 1.67
N ASP A 38 6.87 -2.59 1.40
CA ASP A 38 7.02 -3.43 0.22
C ASP A 38 5.96 -4.55 0.17
N ALA A 39 5.62 -5.14 1.33
CA ALA A 39 4.60 -6.16 1.44
C ALA A 39 3.18 -5.61 1.23
N ALA A 40 2.90 -4.41 1.76
CA ALA A 40 1.62 -3.74 1.63
C ALA A 40 1.33 -3.35 0.17
N GLU A 41 2.29 -2.77 -0.52
CA GLU A 41 2.16 -2.41 -1.94
C GLU A 41 1.80 -3.63 -2.80
N LYS A 42 2.56 -4.73 -2.63
CA LYS A 42 2.30 -5.99 -3.33
C LYS A 42 0.92 -6.55 -3.00
N SER A 43 0.51 -6.49 -1.74
CA SER A 43 -0.79 -7.02 -1.30
C SER A 43 -1.96 -6.26 -1.91
N VAL A 44 -1.88 -4.93 -1.97
CA VAL A 44 -2.92 -4.07 -2.57
C VAL A 44 -3.02 -4.31 -4.09
N LEU A 45 -1.88 -4.39 -4.78
CA LEU A 45 -1.83 -4.69 -6.23
C LEU A 45 -2.37 -6.09 -6.54
N GLN A 46 -1.95 -7.09 -5.77
CA GLN A 46 -2.43 -8.47 -5.91
C GLN A 46 -3.93 -8.59 -5.67
N TYR A 47 -4.47 -7.87 -4.69
CA TYR A 47 -5.92 -7.87 -4.41
C TYR A 47 -6.73 -7.30 -5.58
N CYS A 48 -6.23 -6.24 -6.21
CA CYS A 48 -6.88 -5.62 -7.37
C CYS A 48 -6.64 -6.41 -8.67
N ASN A 49 -5.70 -7.34 -8.66
CA ASN A 49 -5.21 -8.08 -9.82
C ASN A 49 -4.70 -7.14 -10.94
N ILE A 50 -3.96 -6.11 -10.54
CA ILE A 50 -3.34 -5.14 -11.44
C ILE A 50 -1.83 -5.12 -11.21
N ALA A 51 -1.05 -4.93 -12.29
CA ALA A 51 0.40 -4.81 -12.18
C ALA A 51 0.83 -3.39 -11.78
N LEU A 52 -0.05 -2.40 -11.95
CA LEU A 52 0.28 -1.01 -11.74
C LEU A 52 -0.94 -0.17 -11.34
N VAL A 53 -0.71 0.83 -10.51
CA VAL A 53 -1.73 1.78 -10.05
C VAL A 53 -2.24 2.62 -11.23
N PRO A 54 -3.56 2.71 -11.44
CA PRO A 54 -4.12 3.51 -12.52
C PRO A 54 -3.97 5.01 -12.23
N LEU A 55 -3.68 5.78 -13.28
CA LEU A 55 -3.50 7.23 -13.21
C LEU A 55 -4.76 7.89 -12.62
N GLY A 56 -4.59 8.68 -11.55
CA GLY A 56 -5.69 9.34 -10.83
C GLY A 56 -6.28 8.55 -9.67
N ALA A 57 -5.87 7.29 -9.44
CA ALA A 57 -6.23 6.51 -8.25
C ALA A 57 -5.11 6.44 -7.19
N GLU A 58 -3.99 7.12 -7.44
CA GLU A 58 -2.78 7.08 -6.58
C GLU A 58 -3.09 7.37 -5.11
N SER A 59 -3.94 8.35 -4.83
CA SER A 59 -4.34 8.70 -3.46
C SER A 59 -5.11 7.57 -2.77
N VAL A 60 -5.94 6.83 -3.50
CA VAL A 60 -6.73 5.71 -2.98
C VAL A 60 -5.80 4.53 -2.65
N PHE A 61 -4.88 4.21 -3.56
CA PHE A 61 -3.90 3.14 -3.36
C PHE A 61 -2.90 3.48 -2.24
N LYS A 62 -2.45 4.74 -2.15
CA LYS A 62 -1.60 5.25 -1.07
C LYS A 62 -2.27 5.06 0.30
N VAL A 63 -3.51 5.55 0.45
CA VAL A 63 -4.24 5.43 1.73
C VAL A 63 -4.53 3.97 2.07
N ALA A 64 -4.92 3.15 1.07
CA ALA A 64 -5.15 1.73 1.29
C ALA A 64 -3.88 1.01 1.76
N ALA A 65 -2.75 1.26 1.13
CA ALA A 65 -1.50 0.63 1.50
C ALA A 65 -0.98 1.11 2.87
N LEU A 66 -1.16 2.39 3.23
CA LEU A 66 -0.88 2.89 4.59
C LEU A 66 -1.69 2.15 5.67
N MET A 67 -2.98 1.89 5.42
CA MET A 67 -3.80 1.11 6.33
C MET A 67 -3.29 -0.34 6.48
N VAL A 68 -2.78 -0.94 5.39
CA VAL A 68 -2.19 -2.28 5.43
C VAL A 68 -0.87 -2.29 6.19
N VAL A 69 -0.01 -1.29 5.99
CA VAL A 69 1.24 -1.16 6.75
C VAL A 69 0.95 -1.02 8.25
N SER A 70 -0.04 -0.21 8.63
CA SER A 70 -0.48 -0.06 10.02
C SER A 70 -0.94 -1.40 10.61
N ASP A 71 -1.78 -2.14 9.89
CA ASP A 71 -2.22 -3.46 10.34
C ASP A 71 -1.06 -4.47 10.47
N LEU A 72 -0.11 -4.49 9.53
CA LEU A 72 1.08 -5.36 9.61
C LEU A 72 2.00 -5.00 10.78
N TYR A 73 2.11 -3.71 11.10
CA TYR A 73 2.97 -3.22 12.17
C TYR A 73 2.39 -3.48 13.55
N GLU A 74 1.09 -3.24 13.74
CA GLU A 74 0.35 -3.44 14.99
C GLU A 74 0.02 -4.94 15.22
N ASN A 75 -0.47 -5.63 14.18
CA ASN A 75 -0.95 -7.02 14.25
C ASN A 75 0.07 -8.01 13.66
N ARG A 76 1.23 -8.11 14.32
CA ARG A 76 2.34 -9.00 13.89
C ARG A 76 2.02 -10.50 13.93
N SER A 77 0.98 -10.92 14.64
CA SER A 77 0.51 -12.31 14.69
C SER A 77 -0.41 -12.70 13.54
N GLY A 78 -0.75 -11.74 12.67
CA GLY A 78 -1.66 -11.92 11.55
C GLY A 78 -3.12 -11.66 11.92
N GLY A 79 -3.80 -10.87 11.08
CA GLY A 79 -5.25 -10.70 11.05
C GLY A 79 -5.88 -11.46 9.87
N GLU A 80 -7.21 -11.43 9.78
CA GLU A 80 -7.95 -12.06 8.68
C GLU A 80 -7.88 -11.21 7.40
N GLY A 81 -6.80 -11.39 6.63
CA GLY A 81 -6.63 -10.77 5.31
C GLY A 81 -6.38 -9.27 5.35
N LEU A 82 -6.69 -8.57 4.26
CA LEU A 82 -6.53 -7.12 4.15
C LEU A 82 -7.54 -6.39 5.06
N PRO A 83 -7.17 -5.26 5.69
CA PRO A 83 -8.11 -4.44 6.46
C PRO A 83 -9.32 -4.06 5.61
N LYS A 84 -10.53 -4.25 6.17
CA LYS A 84 -11.80 -4.03 5.46
C LYS A 84 -11.93 -2.60 4.91
N ALA A 85 -11.34 -1.62 5.60
CA ALA A 85 -11.28 -0.24 5.13
C ALA A 85 -10.46 -0.10 3.83
N ALA A 86 -9.27 -0.71 3.77
CA ALA A 86 -8.44 -0.75 2.56
C ALA A 86 -9.17 -1.48 1.43
N GLN A 87 -9.83 -2.60 1.72
CA GLN A 87 -10.64 -3.33 0.73
C GLN A 87 -11.74 -2.47 0.13
N LEU A 88 -12.50 -1.73 0.94
CA LEU A 88 -13.57 -0.86 0.45
C LEU A 88 -13.06 0.24 -0.50
N LEU A 89 -11.88 0.78 -0.23
CA LEU A 89 -11.25 1.80 -1.06
C LEU A 89 -10.83 1.26 -2.44
N ILE A 90 -10.28 0.04 -2.48
CA ILE A 90 -9.70 -0.54 -3.70
C ILE A 90 -10.65 -1.46 -4.47
N ASN A 91 -11.76 -1.88 -3.85
CA ASN A 91 -12.80 -2.70 -4.48
C ASN A 91 -13.31 -2.17 -5.84
N PRO A 92 -13.50 -0.86 -6.07
CA PRO A 92 -13.91 -0.33 -7.38
C PRO A 92 -12.89 -0.58 -8.49
N TYR A 93 -11.60 -0.70 -8.13
CA TYR A 93 -10.50 -0.91 -9.08
C TYR A 93 -10.17 -2.39 -9.30
N ARG A 94 -10.89 -3.29 -8.60
CA ARG A 94 -10.69 -4.72 -8.73
C ARG A 94 -11.20 -5.20 -10.08
N TRP A 95 -10.31 -5.78 -10.89
CA TRP A 95 -10.72 -6.48 -12.11
C TRP A 95 -11.39 -7.81 -11.74
N LEU A 96 -12.70 -7.77 -11.55
CA LEU A 96 -13.54 -8.96 -11.51
C LEU A 96 -13.57 -9.56 -12.92
N ARG A 97 -12.76 -10.59 -13.14
CA ARG A 97 -12.96 -11.50 -14.27
C ARG A 97 -14.34 -12.14 -14.10
N VAL A 98 -15.30 -11.72 -14.92
CA VAL A 98 -16.55 -12.46 -15.17
C VAL A 98 -16.23 -13.67 -16.03
#